data_AF-A0A640YAI6-F1
#
_entry.id   AF-A0A640YAI6-F1
#
_cell.length_a   1.000
_cell.length_b   1.000
_cell.length_c   1.000
_cell.angle_alpha   90.00
_cell.angle_beta   90.00
_cell.angle_gamma   90.00
#
_symmetry.space_group_name_H-M   'P 1'
#
loop_
_entity.id
_entity.type
_entity.pdbx_description
1 polymer ?
#
loop_
_entity_poly.entity_id
_entity_poly.type
_entity_poly.pdbx_seq_one_letter_code
_entity_poly.pdbx_strand_id
1 'polypeptide(L)'
;MRRLLRAFALGLATTALVAGHADAHQGDPNYRSEVAGIKPPVDGLSAEILNYDSDIVLTSDGDNTIIVEGYEGEPYLRFSPGGAVEANLASPAYYLNSDRYGDAEVPADADPDADPDWKLVAGTGEFSWHDHRSHYMSTSIPPQVEDEGQRTRIFDYEIPLRVDGRPAAIRGTLYWVGSTGFPVAPFIALGLAAIGSAILALVVRRRRAGGRAGA
;
A
#
# COMPACT_ATOMS: atom_id res chain seq x y z
N MET A 1 58.57 -18.66 -2.98
CA MET A 1 57.90 -17.50 -2.36
C MET A 1 57.19 -16.58 -3.36
N ARG A 2 56.54 -17.10 -4.42
CA ARG A 2 55.82 -16.28 -5.42
C ARG A 2 54.44 -16.83 -5.81
N ARG A 3 53.90 -17.81 -5.05
CA ARG A 3 52.58 -18.41 -5.29
C ARG A 3 51.63 -18.35 -4.08
N LEU A 4 51.96 -17.53 -3.07
CA LEU A 4 51.19 -17.38 -1.83
C LEU A 4 50.42 -16.05 -1.73
N LEU A 5 50.42 -15.23 -2.78
CA LEU A 5 49.82 -13.88 -2.78
C LEU A 5 48.59 -13.73 -3.70
N ARG A 6 47.98 -14.83 -4.15
CA ARG A 6 46.77 -14.79 -5.01
C ARG A 6 45.57 -15.53 -4.41
N ALA A 7 45.52 -15.65 -3.08
CA ALA A 7 44.42 -16.35 -2.39
C ALA A 7 43.61 -15.45 -1.44
N PHE A 8 43.79 -14.12 -1.52
CA PHE A 8 43.19 -13.18 -0.56
C PHE A 8 42.65 -11.91 -1.23
N ALA A 9 42.04 -12.05 -2.41
CA ALA A 9 41.37 -10.95 -3.09
C ALA A 9 40.08 -11.40 -3.80
N LEU A 10 39.38 -12.38 -3.21
CA LEU A 10 37.96 -12.57 -3.45
C LEU A 10 37.27 -12.54 -2.09
N GLY A 11 37.51 -11.44 -1.36
CA GLY A 11 36.60 -11.02 -0.31
C GLY A 11 35.30 -10.73 -1.00
N LEU A 12 34.41 -11.71 -1.01
CA LEU A 12 33.02 -11.56 -1.39
C LEU A 12 32.42 -10.62 -0.34
N ALA A 13 32.65 -9.31 -0.53
CA ALA A 13 31.87 -8.28 0.10
C ALA A 13 30.48 -8.39 -0.53
N THR A 14 29.72 -9.38 -0.10
CA THR A 14 28.26 -9.29 -0.11
C THR A 14 27.91 -8.20 0.90
N THR A 15 28.14 -6.95 0.52
CA THR A 15 27.25 -5.88 0.94
C THR A 15 25.88 -6.32 0.47
N ALA A 16 25.14 -6.99 1.35
CA ALA A 16 23.70 -6.95 1.28
C ALA A 16 23.38 -5.46 1.34
N LEU A 17 23.22 -4.86 0.17
CA LEU A 17 22.39 -3.68 0.02
C LEU A 17 21.03 -4.13 0.55
N VAL A 18 20.82 -3.99 1.86
CA VAL A 18 19.49 -3.74 2.37
C VAL A 18 19.16 -2.42 1.72
N ALA A 19 18.65 -2.47 0.50
CA ALA A 19 17.93 -1.36 -0.07
C ALA A 19 16.87 -1.08 0.99
N GLY A 20 17.07 0.00 1.74
CA GLY A 20 16.00 0.57 2.55
C GLY A 20 14.83 0.63 1.61
N HIS A 21 13.78 -0.12 1.92
CA HIS A 21 12.57 -0.05 1.13
C HIS A 21 12.22 1.43 1.14
N ALA A 22 12.17 2.04 -0.04
CA ALA A 22 11.57 3.34 -0.14
C ALA A 22 10.11 3.11 0.26
N ASP A 23 9.73 3.53 1.47
CA ASP A 23 8.35 3.60 1.94
C ASP A 23 7.64 4.65 1.06
N ALA A 24 7.36 4.28 -0.18
CA ALA A 24 6.39 4.96 -1.00
C ALA A 24 5.03 4.47 -0.52
N HIS A 25 4.46 5.09 0.53
CA HIS A 25 3.09 4.89 1.05
C HIS A 25 2.41 3.61 0.53
N GLN A 26 2.88 2.44 0.98
CA GLN A 26 2.40 1.17 0.45
C GLN A 26 1.18 0.71 1.24
N GLY A 27 0.15 0.26 0.53
CA GLY A 27 -0.96 -0.46 1.16
C GLY A 27 -0.49 -1.73 1.86
N ASP A 28 -1.32 -2.26 2.74
CA ASP A 28 -0.97 -3.40 3.57
C ASP A 28 -1.21 -4.71 2.79
N PRO A 29 -0.16 -5.51 2.53
CA PRO A 29 -0.29 -6.74 1.76
C PRO A 29 -1.13 -7.82 2.47
N ASN A 30 -1.44 -7.66 3.75
CA ASN A 30 -2.32 -8.56 4.49
C ASN A 30 -3.81 -8.22 4.29
N TYR A 31 -4.15 -7.08 3.68
CA TYR A 31 -5.53 -6.69 3.40
C TYR A 31 -5.85 -6.71 1.92
N ARG A 32 -7.12 -6.89 1.57
CA ARG A 32 -7.66 -6.64 0.24
C ARG A 32 -8.97 -5.89 0.40
N SER A 33 -9.00 -4.67 -0.11
CA SER A 33 -10.24 -3.90 -0.26
C SER A 33 -10.80 -4.15 -1.65
N GLU A 34 -12.06 -4.58 -1.72
CA GLU A 34 -12.71 -4.99 -2.96
C GLU A 34 -13.96 -4.14 -3.19
N VAL A 35 -13.98 -3.39 -4.30
CA VAL A 35 -15.18 -2.66 -4.73
C VAL A 35 -16.19 -3.64 -5.31
N ALA A 36 -17.38 -3.70 -4.72
CA ALA A 36 -18.52 -4.45 -5.23
C ALA A 36 -19.25 -3.71 -6.37
N GLY A 37 -19.11 -2.38 -6.42
CA GLY A 37 -19.59 -1.51 -7.49
C GLY A 37 -20.33 -0.27 -6.98
N ILE A 38 -20.84 0.52 -7.92
CA ILE A 38 -21.58 1.75 -7.63
C ILE A 38 -23.08 1.48 -7.64
N LYS A 39 -23.81 2.02 -6.65
CA LYS A 39 -25.25 1.82 -6.49
C LYS A 39 -25.99 3.15 -6.32
N PRO A 40 -27.03 3.45 -7.14
CA PRO A 40 -27.38 2.73 -8.38
C PRO A 40 -26.23 2.77 -9.40
N PRO A 41 -26.17 1.83 -10.37
CA PRO A 41 -25.19 1.90 -11.46
C PRO A 41 -25.33 3.20 -12.25
N VAL A 42 -24.21 3.80 -12.64
CA VAL A 42 -24.14 5.04 -13.41
C VAL A 42 -23.27 4.75 -14.64
N ASP A 43 -23.80 5.06 -15.83
CA ASP A 43 -23.06 4.89 -17.06
C ASP A 43 -21.83 5.79 -17.07
N GLY A 44 -20.69 5.20 -17.37
CA GLY A 44 -19.43 5.93 -17.43
C GLY A 44 -18.78 6.27 -16.09
N LEU A 45 -19.21 5.62 -15.00
CA LEU A 45 -18.62 5.78 -13.68
C LEU A 45 -18.15 4.43 -13.15
N SER A 46 -16.87 4.32 -12.79
CA SER A 46 -16.27 3.12 -12.22
C SER A 46 -15.37 3.44 -11.03
N ALA A 47 -15.27 2.50 -10.10
CA ALA A 47 -14.38 2.60 -8.96
C ALA A 47 -13.60 1.29 -8.75
N GLU A 48 -12.34 1.40 -8.33
CA GLU A 48 -11.48 0.27 -8.00
C GLU A 48 -10.52 0.62 -6.87
N ILE A 49 -9.86 -0.40 -6.30
CA ILE A 49 -8.82 -0.23 -5.28
C ILE A 49 -7.46 -0.54 -5.90
N LEU A 50 -6.49 0.33 -5.69
CA LEU A 50 -5.08 0.10 -5.99
C LEU A 50 -4.29 -0.26 -4.74
N ASN A 51 -3.17 -0.96 -4.96
CA ASN A 51 -2.19 -1.30 -3.93
C ASN A 51 -2.82 -1.95 -2.69
N TYR A 52 -3.53 -3.07 -2.91
CA TYR A 52 -4.16 -3.91 -1.88
C TYR A 52 -5.38 -3.28 -1.19
N ASP A 53 -5.18 -2.25 -0.38
CA ASP A 53 -6.19 -1.54 0.39
C ASP A 53 -5.94 -0.02 0.45
N SER A 54 -5.00 0.49 -0.36
CA SER A 54 -4.43 1.83 -0.16
C SER A 54 -5.29 2.94 -0.72
N ASP A 55 -5.58 2.88 -2.02
CA ASP A 55 -6.13 4.00 -2.78
C ASP A 55 -7.38 3.56 -3.49
N ILE A 56 -8.46 4.32 -3.31
CA ILE A 56 -9.60 4.20 -4.20
C ILE A 56 -9.38 5.10 -5.41
N VAL A 57 -9.63 4.54 -6.59
CA VAL A 57 -9.66 5.28 -7.86
C VAL A 57 -11.12 5.43 -8.27
N LEU A 58 -11.52 6.65 -8.59
CA LEU A 58 -12.79 6.91 -9.27
C LEU A 58 -12.49 7.44 -10.67
N THR A 59 -13.10 6.82 -11.67
CA THR A 59 -13.02 7.23 -13.07
C THR A 59 -14.41 7.57 -13.57
N SER A 60 -14.54 8.76 -14.16
CA SER A 60 -15.76 9.31 -14.75
C SER A 60 -15.50 9.75 -16.18
N ASP A 61 -16.08 9.07 -17.16
CA ASP A 61 -16.01 9.40 -18.60
C ASP A 61 -17.36 9.92 -19.17
N GLY A 62 -18.40 9.98 -18.34
CA GLY A 62 -19.73 10.47 -18.70
C GLY A 62 -19.94 11.99 -18.57
N ASP A 63 -21.17 12.42 -18.85
CA ASP A 63 -21.60 13.82 -18.82
C ASP A 63 -22.22 14.26 -17.48
N ASN A 64 -22.07 13.44 -16.43
CA ASN A 64 -22.63 13.72 -15.10
C ASN A 64 -21.65 14.58 -14.27
N THR A 65 -22.19 15.41 -13.38
CA THR A 65 -21.39 15.96 -12.27
C THR A 65 -21.43 14.99 -11.09
N ILE A 66 -20.27 14.55 -10.62
CA ILE A 66 -20.16 13.65 -9.46
C ILE A 66 -19.54 14.41 -8.29
N ILE A 67 -20.20 14.39 -7.14
CA ILE A 67 -19.61 14.81 -5.86
C ILE A 67 -19.32 13.55 -5.04
N VAL A 68 -18.08 13.41 -4.57
CA VAL A 68 -17.74 12.47 -3.49
C VAL A 68 -17.98 13.20 -2.18
N GLU A 69 -18.77 12.63 -1.28
CA GLU A 69 -19.03 13.23 0.03
C GLU A 69 -17.91 12.84 1.02
N GLY A 70 -17.47 13.82 1.81
CA GLY A 70 -16.52 13.67 2.91
C GLY A 70 -17.14 12.95 4.11
N TYR A 71 -16.43 12.99 5.24
CA TYR A 71 -16.79 12.20 6.42
C TYR A 71 -17.97 12.78 7.19
N GLU A 72 -18.27 14.06 7.00
CA GLU A 72 -19.38 14.77 7.63
C GLU A 72 -20.52 15.05 6.63
N GLY A 73 -20.42 14.50 5.41
CA GLY A 73 -21.39 14.67 4.33
C GLY A 73 -21.15 15.92 3.47
N GLU A 74 -20.06 16.64 3.71
CA GLU A 74 -19.64 17.80 2.95
C GLU A 74 -19.11 17.41 1.56
N PRO A 75 -19.14 18.30 0.54
CA PRO A 75 -18.49 18.03 -0.73
C PRO A 75 -16.96 17.89 -0.55
N TYR A 76 -16.39 16.75 -0.92
CA TYR A 76 -14.94 16.52 -0.85
C TYR A 76 -14.28 16.61 -2.23
N LEU A 77 -14.70 15.77 -3.18
CA LEU A 77 -14.21 15.80 -4.56
C LEU A 77 -15.36 16.12 -5.51
N ARG A 78 -15.06 16.87 -6.59
CA ARG A 78 -15.99 17.14 -7.68
C ARG A 78 -15.38 16.67 -9.00
N PHE A 79 -16.04 15.74 -9.66
CA PHE A 79 -15.77 15.34 -11.03
C PHE A 79 -16.79 16.03 -11.94
N SER A 80 -16.29 16.85 -12.86
CA SER A 80 -17.12 17.60 -13.80
C SER A 80 -17.12 16.95 -15.19
N PRO A 81 -18.17 17.16 -15.99
CA PRO A 81 -18.17 16.79 -17.41
C PRO A 81 -16.93 17.37 -18.11
N GLY A 82 -16.31 16.57 -18.99
CA GLY A 82 -15.06 16.94 -19.66
C GLY A 82 -13.79 16.63 -18.87
N GLY A 83 -13.89 16.00 -17.69
CA GLY A 83 -12.78 15.35 -17.00
C GLY A 83 -12.05 16.19 -15.95
N ALA A 84 -12.49 17.42 -15.67
CA ALA A 84 -11.92 18.19 -14.57
C ALA A 84 -12.29 17.54 -13.22
N VAL A 85 -11.29 17.31 -12.37
CA VAL A 85 -11.48 16.85 -11.00
C VAL A 85 -10.93 17.90 -10.05
N GLU A 86 -11.76 18.33 -9.10
CA GLU A 86 -11.43 19.35 -8.12
C GLU A 86 -11.59 18.79 -6.70
N ALA A 87 -10.72 19.19 -5.79
CA ALA A 87 -10.82 18.89 -4.37
C ALA A 87 -11.24 20.15 -3.61
N ASN A 88 -12.10 19.98 -2.60
CA ASN A 88 -12.56 21.05 -1.73
C ASN A 88 -11.56 21.27 -0.58
N LEU A 89 -10.89 22.41 -0.55
CA LEU A 89 -9.97 22.79 0.54
C LEU A 89 -10.71 23.12 1.84
N ALA A 90 -12.01 23.40 1.80
CA ALA A 90 -12.82 23.56 3.01
C ALA A 90 -13.26 22.22 3.63
N SER A 91 -13.10 21.09 2.93
CA SER A 91 -13.48 19.78 3.46
C SER A 91 -12.40 19.22 4.40
N PRO A 92 -12.74 18.84 5.65
CA PRO A 92 -11.83 18.10 6.53
C PRO A 92 -11.22 16.85 5.87
N ALA A 93 -12.00 16.17 5.02
CA ALA A 93 -11.56 14.96 4.32
C ALA A 93 -10.33 15.21 3.42
N TYR A 94 -10.15 16.43 2.87
CA TYR A 94 -8.95 16.76 2.08
C TYR A 94 -7.66 16.60 2.89
N TYR A 95 -7.69 16.99 4.16
CA TYR A 95 -6.54 16.91 5.05
C TYR A 95 -6.40 15.53 5.67
N LEU A 96 -7.50 14.96 6.16
CA LEU A 96 -7.49 13.64 6.80
C LEU A 96 -6.98 12.55 5.84
N ASN A 97 -7.34 12.63 4.55
CA ASN A 97 -6.92 11.65 3.55
C ASN A 97 -5.46 11.79 3.09
N SER A 98 -4.73 12.80 3.57
CA SER A 98 -3.30 12.93 3.29
C SER A 98 -2.44 12.00 4.15
N ASP A 99 -3.02 11.46 5.21
CA ASP A 99 -2.38 10.49 6.10
C ASP A 99 -3.22 9.21 6.18
N ARG A 100 -2.56 8.05 6.21
CA ARG A 100 -3.24 6.76 6.26
C ARG A 100 -4.10 6.59 7.51
N TYR A 101 -3.70 7.13 8.66
CA TYR A 101 -4.40 6.94 9.92
C TYR A 101 -5.16 8.19 10.37
N GLY A 102 -5.20 9.23 9.53
CA GLY A 102 -5.90 10.48 9.80
C GLY A 102 -5.22 11.35 10.85
N ASP A 103 -3.90 11.18 11.04
CA ASP A 103 -3.11 11.97 11.99
C ASP A 103 -2.71 13.35 11.44
N ALA A 104 -3.23 13.73 10.26
CA ALA A 104 -2.99 15.03 9.65
C ALA A 104 -3.68 16.15 10.44
N GLU A 105 -3.00 17.30 10.57
CA GLU A 105 -3.58 18.51 11.15
C GLU A 105 -4.66 19.06 10.20
N VAL A 106 -5.88 19.19 10.71
CA VAL A 106 -7.01 19.81 9.98
C VAL A 106 -7.06 21.29 10.36
N PRO A 107 -6.87 22.21 9.41
CA PRO A 107 -6.99 23.64 9.65
C PRO A 107 -8.38 24.02 10.15
N ALA A 108 -8.48 25.07 10.98
CA ALA A 108 -9.76 25.50 11.54
C ALA A 108 -10.73 26.07 10.50
N ASP A 109 -10.24 26.48 9.33
CA ASP A 109 -11.01 26.93 8.17
C ASP A 109 -11.44 25.79 7.24
N ALA A 110 -10.96 24.56 7.47
CA ALA A 110 -11.54 23.36 6.87
C ALA A 110 -12.83 22.99 7.63
N ASP A 111 -13.87 23.78 7.37
CA ASP A 111 -15.19 23.66 7.99
C ASP A 111 -16.14 22.89 7.04
N PRO A 112 -16.71 21.73 7.46
CA PRO A 112 -17.63 20.96 6.63
C PRO A 112 -18.92 21.71 6.26
N ASP A 113 -19.28 22.77 7.01
CA ASP A 113 -20.45 23.61 6.74
C ASP A 113 -20.12 24.83 5.85
N ALA A 114 -18.84 25.08 5.54
CA ALA A 114 -18.44 26.21 4.71
C ALA A 114 -18.73 25.99 3.21
N ASP A 115 -18.82 27.11 2.49
CA ASP A 115 -18.90 27.07 1.03
C ASP A 115 -17.64 26.38 0.45
N PRO A 116 -17.77 25.42 -0.48
CA PRO A 116 -16.62 24.71 -1.01
C PRO A 116 -15.59 25.62 -1.70
N ASP A 117 -14.31 25.44 -1.36
CA ASP A 117 -13.16 26.07 -2.01
C ASP A 117 -12.47 25.08 -2.96
N TRP A 118 -12.82 25.15 -4.24
CA TRP A 118 -12.40 24.16 -5.23
C TRP A 118 -11.00 24.42 -5.78
N LYS A 119 -10.16 23.38 -5.71
CA LYS A 119 -8.83 23.32 -6.32
C LYS A 119 -8.77 22.22 -7.35
N LEU A 120 -8.37 22.53 -8.59
CA LEU A 120 -8.14 21.53 -9.63
C LEU A 120 -7.00 20.57 -9.22
N VAL A 121 -7.27 19.26 -9.28
CA VAL A 121 -6.33 18.19 -8.93
C VAL A 121 -6.07 17.20 -10.07
N ALA A 122 -7.02 17.03 -11.00
CA ALA A 122 -6.82 16.25 -12.22
C ALA A 122 -7.68 16.78 -13.38
N GLY A 123 -7.37 16.32 -14.61
CA GLY A 123 -8.02 16.80 -15.85
C GLY A 123 -8.46 15.71 -16.82
N THR A 124 -8.47 14.44 -16.40
CA THR A 124 -8.78 13.27 -17.25
C THR A 124 -9.99 12.48 -16.77
N GLY A 125 -10.74 12.99 -15.79
CA GLY A 125 -11.88 12.31 -15.19
C GLY A 125 -11.51 11.18 -14.23
N GLU A 126 -10.22 11.05 -13.90
CA GLU A 126 -9.70 10.02 -13.00
C GLU A 126 -8.93 10.67 -11.86
N PHE A 127 -9.18 10.20 -10.63
CA PHE A 127 -8.42 10.62 -9.45
C PHE A 127 -8.41 9.52 -8.40
N SER A 128 -7.27 9.41 -7.71
CA SER A 128 -7.05 8.44 -6.64
C SER A 128 -6.81 9.12 -5.31
N TRP A 129 -7.37 8.58 -4.22
CA TRP A 129 -7.12 9.08 -2.86
C TRP A 129 -7.18 7.95 -1.83
N HIS A 130 -6.62 8.21 -0.65
CA HIS A 130 -6.75 7.33 0.52
C HIS A 130 -8.10 7.60 1.20
N ASP A 131 -9.06 6.70 1.07
CA ASP A 131 -10.36 6.82 1.76
C ASP A 131 -10.39 5.93 3.00
N HIS A 132 -10.48 6.54 4.19
CA HIS A 132 -10.48 5.86 5.48
C HIS A 132 -11.66 4.93 5.69
N ARG A 133 -12.73 5.04 4.88
CA ARG A 133 -13.85 4.10 4.90
C ARG A 133 -13.48 2.76 4.25
N SER A 134 -12.49 2.75 3.36
CA SER A 134 -12.16 1.58 2.52
C SER A 134 -11.03 0.71 3.06
N HIS A 135 -10.38 1.10 4.15
CA HIS A 135 -9.25 0.36 4.74
C HIS A 135 -9.26 0.39 6.27
N TYR A 136 -8.42 -0.44 6.88
CA TYR A 136 -8.35 -0.52 8.34
C TYR A 136 -7.51 0.62 8.92
N MET A 137 -8.09 1.41 9.82
CA MET A 137 -7.54 2.65 10.38
C MET A 137 -6.65 2.44 11.61
N SER A 138 -6.08 1.25 11.79
CA SER A 138 -5.22 0.94 12.92
C SER A 138 -4.06 0.05 12.49
N THR A 139 -2.94 0.19 13.18
CA THR A 139 -1.77 -0.69 13.02
C THR A 139 -1.92 -2.02 13.76
N SER A 140 -2.96 -2.17 14.58
CA SER A 140 -3.28 -3.43 15.24
C SER A 140 -3.91 -4.44 14.28
N ILE A 141 -3.90 -5.72 14.66
CA ILE A 141 -4.70 -6.73 13.96
C ILE A 141 -6.19 -6.49 14.27
N PRO A 142 -7.10 -6.55 13.28
CA PRO A 142 -8.52 -6.40 13.52
C PRO A 142 -9.04 -7.50 14.44
N PRO A 143 -9.96 -7.20 15.37
CA PRO A 143 -10.48 -8.19 16.32
C PRO A 143 -11.21 -9.36 15.65
N GLN A 144 -11.64 -9.21 14.40
CA GLN A 144 -12.26 -10.27 13.59
C GLN A 144 -11.27 -11.36 13.19
N VAL A 145 -9.96 -11.05 13.13
CA VAL A 145 -8.92 -11.98 12.69
C VAL A 145 -8.49 -12.85 13.87
N GLU A 146 -9.07 -14.05 13.96
CA GLU A 146 -8.71 -15.06 14.97
C GLU A 146 -7.53 -15.95 14.52
N ASP A 147 -7.39 -16.13 13.21
CA ASP A 147 -6.30 -16.88 12.56
C ASP A 147 -5.70 -16.01 11.45
N GLU A 148 -4.48 -15.50 11.69
CA GLU A 148 -3.74 -14.65 10.75
C GLU A 148 -3.40 -15.36 9.43
N GLY A 149 -3.53 -16.69 9.32
CA GLY A 149 -3.35 -17.44 8.09
C GLY A 149 -4.62 -17.58 7.24
N GLN A 150 -5.77 -17.15 7.75
CA GLN A 150 -7.06 -17.33 7.08
C GLN A 150 -7.65 -16.02 6.56
N ARG A 151 -8.28 -16.10 5.38
CA ARG A 151 -9.05 -14.97 4.85
C ARG A 151 -10.23 -14.68 5.76
N THR A 152 -10.34 -13.44 6.22
CA THR A 152 -11.36 -12.97 7.16
C THR A 152 -12.00 -11.70 6.63
N ARG A 153 -13.33 -11.62 6.62
CA ARG A 153 -14.04 -10.38 6.31
C ARG A 153 -13.99 -9.43 7.51
N ILE A 154 -13.58 -8.18 7.29
CA ILE A 154 -13.43 -7.20 8.36
C ILE A 154 -14.70 -6.35 8.47
N PHE A 155 -15.06 -5.64 7.41
CA PHE A 155 -16.30 -4.87 7.31
C PHE A 155 -16.70 -4.61 5.86
N ASP A 156 -17.98 -4.29 5.64
CA ASP A 156 -18.42 -3.63 4.41
C ASP A 156 -18.32 -2.12 4.58
N TYR A 157 -18.11 -1.41 3.47
CA TYR A 157 -18.03 0.04 3.46
C TYR A 157 -18.86 0.66 2.33
N GLU A 158 -19.24 1.91 2.56
CA GLU A 158 -19.87 2.77 1.56
C GLU A 158 -19.13 4.11 1.52
N ILE A 159 -18.86 4.60 0.30
CA ILE A 159 -18.36 5.96 0.05
C ILE A 159 -19.49 6.69 -0.68
N PRO A 160 -20.20 7.61 0.00
CA PRO A 160 -21.35 8.29 -0.56
C PRO A 160 -20.98 9.23 -1.70
N LEU A 161 -21.84 9.27 -2.71
CA LEU A 161 -21.72 10.08 -3.91
C LEU A 161 -23.02 10.86 -4.16
N ARG A 162 -22.90 11.99 -4.85
CA ARG A 162 -24.03 12.65 -5.54
C ARG A 162 -23.76 12.68 -7.04
N VAL A 163 -24.64 12.05 -7.82
CA VAL A 163 -24.61 12.06 -9.28
C VAL A 163 -25.72 12.99 -9.75
N ASP A 164 -25.35 14.19 -10.24
CA ASP A 164 -26.27 15.29 -10.54
C ASP A 164 -27.23 15.58 -9.37
N GLY A 165 -26.69 15.59 -8.14
CA GLY A 165 -27.45 15.80 -6.91
C GLY A 165 -28.24 14.60 -6.40
N ARG A 166 -28.33 13.50 -7.15
CA ARG A 166 -29.02 12.27 -6.72
C ARG A 166 -28.07 11.37 -5.93
N PRO A 167 -28.54 10.72 -4.84
CA PRO A 167 -27.69 9.85 -4.03
C PRO A 167 -27.23 8.61 -4.82
N ALA A 168 -25.95 8.31 -4.69
CA ALA A 168 -25.33 7.04 -5.06
C ALA A 168 -24.24 6.69 -4.04
N ALA A 169 -23.64 5.52 -4.13
CA ALA A 169 -22.50 5.15 -3.29
C ALA A 169 -21.60 4.14 -3.99
N ILE A 170 -20.30 4.25 -3.76
CA ILE A 170 -19.36 3.15 -4.00
C ILE A 170 -19.51 2.19 -2.84
N ARG A 171 -19.74 0.90 -3.12
CA ARG A 171 -19.83 -0.14 -2.10
C ARG A 171 -18.67 -1.10 -2.23
N GLY A 172 -18.17 -1.58 -1.10
CA GLY A 172 -17.15 -2.62 -1.10
C GLY A 172 -17.04 -3.33 0.24
N THR A 173 -16.03 -4.20 0.32
CA THR A 173 -15.73 -5.00 1.50
C THR A 173 -14.22 -5.06 1.70
N LEU A 174 -13.79 -4.84 2.93
CA LEU A 174 -12.41 -5.07 3.35
C LEU A 174 -12.24 -6.49 3.89
N TYR A 175 -11.22 -7.18 3.39
CA TYR A 175 -10.80 -8.49 3.86
C TYR A 175 -9.38 -8.44 4.40
N TRP A 176 -9.13 -9.18 5.47
CA TRP A 176 -7.81 -9.73 5.76
C TRP A 176 -7.61 -10.96 4.88
N VAL A 177 -6.46 -11.10 4.22
CA VAL A 177 -6.16 -12.22 3.30
C VAL A 177 -5.04 -13.13 3.77
N GLY A 178 -4.50 -12.86 4.95
CA GLY A 178 -3.49 -13.69 5.58
C GLY A 178 -2.10 -13.06 5.54
N SER A 179 -1.32 -13.24 6.60
CA SER A 179 0.09 -12.85 6.61
C SER A 179 0.97 -14.01 6.16
N THR A 180 1.58 -13.89 4.99
CA THR A 180 2.70 -14.78 4.63
C THR A 180 3.94 -14.24 5.35
N GLY A 181 4.16 -14.72 6.57
CA GLY A 181 5.33 -14.32 7.37
C GLY A 181 6.64 -14.43 6.57
N PHE A 182 7.64 -13.63 6.96
CA PHE A 182 8.92 -13.57 6.26
C PHE A 182 9.51 -14.99 6.07
N PRO A 183 9.96 -15.38 4.85
CA PRO A 183 10.41 -16.74 4.60
C PRO A 183 11.80 -16.96 5.22
N VAL A 184 11.85 -17.32 6.51
CA VAL A 184 13.10 -17.51 7.26
C VAL A 184 13.93 -18.70 6.75
N ALA A 185 13.27 -19.75 6.23
CA ALA A 185 13.91 -21.01 5.85
C ALA A 185 15.00 -20.88 4.76
N PRO A 186 14.78 -20.17 3.64
CA PRO A 186 15.84 -19.87 2.66
C PRO A 186 17.10 -19.23 3.27
N PHE A 187 16.94 -18.30 4.22
CA PHE A 187 18.07 -17.62 4.86
C PHE A 187 18.83 -18.54 5.82
N ILE A 188 18.13 -19.42 6.55
CA ILE A 188 18.78 -20.48 7.35
C ILE A 188 19.59 -21.41 6.44
N ALA A 189 19.01 -21.87 5.33
CA ALA A 189 19.68 -22.75 4.38
C ALA A 189 20.96 -22.11 3.79
N LEU A 190 20.88 -20.82 3.44
CA LEU A 190 22.03 -20.05 2.97
C LEU A 190 23.12 -19.94 4.05
N GLY A 191 22.74 -19.68 5.30
CA GLY A 191 23.67 -19.64 6.44
C GLY A 191 24.39 -20.96 6.66
N LEU A 192 23.67 -22.09 6.62
CA LEU A 192 24.26 -23.42 6.74
C LEU A 192 25.21 -23.76 5.59
N ALA A 193 24.84 -23.40 4.35
CA ALA A 193 25.69 -23.61 3.18
C ALA A 193 27.01 -22.81 3.26
N ALA A 194 26.96 -21.58 3.77
CA ALA A 194 28.14 -20.75 3.99
C ALA A 194 29.08 -21.36 5.05
N ILE A 195 28.53 -21.83 6.17
CA ILE A 195 29.30 -22.50 7.24
C ILE A 195 29.94 -23.79 6.71
N GLY A 196 29.17 -24.63 6.01
CA GLY A 196 29.68 -25.87 5.42
C GLY A 196 30.83 -25.62 4.43
N SER A 197 30.71 -24.58 3.60
CA SER A 197 31.75 -24.17 2.65
C SER A 197 33.02 -23.68 3.35
N ALA A 198 32.89 -22.92 4.44
CA ALA A 198 34.04 -22.46 5.24
C ALA A 198 34.77 -23.63 5.92
N ILE A 199 34.04 -24.58 6.48
CA ILE A 199 34.60 -25.80 7.09
C ILE A 199 35.35 -26.62 6.03
N LEU A 200 34.74 -26.84 4.86
CA LEU A 200 35.36 -27.58 3.76
C LEU A 200 36.66 -26.90 3.30
N ALA A 201 36.65 -25.58 3.14
CA ALA A 201 37.83 -24.81 2.78
C ALA A 201 38.96 -24.94 3.82
N LEU A 202 38.63 -24.92 5.12
CA LEU A 202 39.59 -25.13 6.21
C LEU A 202 40.20 -26.54 6.19
N VAL A 203 39.38 -27.57 5.97
CA VAL A 203 39.83 -28.97 5.88
C VAL A 203 40.76 -29.17 4.69
N VAL A 204 40.39 -28.67 3.51
CA VAL A 204 41.22 -28.75 2.29
C VAL A 204 42.55 -28.00 2.49
N ARG A 205 42.52 -26.83 3.14
CA ARG A 205 43.73 -26.05 3.46
C ARG A 205 44.68 -26.80 4.40
N ARG A 206 44.14 -27.42 5.46
CA ARG A 206 44.93 -28.23 6.41
C ARG A 206 45.56 -29.45 5.75
N ARG A 207 44.82 -30.19 4.93
CA ARG A 207 45.35 -31.36 4.19
C ARG A 207 46.48 -31.00 3.22
N ARG A 208 46.35 -29.87 2.51
CA ARG A 208 47.39 -29.37 1.60
C ARG A 208 48.65 -28.85 2.30
N ALA A 209 48.54 -28.40 3.55
CA ALA A 209 49.68 -27.98 4.37
C ALA A 209 50.45 -29.18 4.96
N GLY A 210 49.74 -30.23 5.40
CA GLY A 210 50.37 -31.45 5.93
C GLY A 210 51.12 -32.27 4.89
N GLY A 211 50.63 -32.34 3.65
CA GLY A 211 51.31 -33.05 2.55
C GLY A 211 52.59 -32.39 2.02
N ARG A 212 52.93 -31.18 2.48
CA ARG A 212 54.16 -30.45 2.09
C ARG A 212 55.30 -30.60 3.10
N ALA A 213 55.04 -31.17 4.28
CA ALA A 213 56.04 -31.36 5.33
C ALA A 213 56.66 -32.77 5.34
N GLY A 214 56.22 -33.65 4.44
CA GLY A 214 56.69 -35.05 4.34
C GLY A 214 57.42 -35.37 3.04
N ALA A 215 57.94 -34.37 2.33
CA ALA A 215 58.77 -34.52 1.14
C ALA A 215 60.09 -33.76 1.32
#